data_AF-A0AAW2JRB5-F1
#
_entry.id   AF-A0AAW2JRB5-F1
#
_cell.length_a   1.000
_cell.length_b   1.000
_cell.length_c   1.000
_cell.angle_alpha   90.00
_cell.angle_beta   90.00
_cell.angle_gamma   90.00
#
_symmetry.space_group_name_H-M   'P 1'
#
loop_
_entity.id
_entity.type
_entity.pdbx_description
1 polymer ?
#
loop_
_entity_poly.entity_id
_entity_poly.type
_entity_poly.pdbx_seq_one_letter_code
_entity_poly.pdbx_strand_id
1 'polypeptide(L)'
;MLSGFSGDKPWTFMSDRQKGLVETINEIVPNAVNRRCARHIYANFRGQFAGAALKRYFWQAARSYNVAGFNFALHKIKELKPAAYDWLLKIPAECGLGMPLMKG
;
A
#
# COMPACT_ATOMS: atom_id res chain seq x y z
N MET A 1 -22.39 21.95 -3.50
CA MET A 1 -20.93 21.84 -3.71
C MET A 1 -20.26 21.86 -2.34
N LEU A 2 -19.47 20.85 -2.00
CA LEU A 2 -18.82 20.74 -0.68
C LEU A 2 -17.63 21.72 -0.63
N SER A 3 -17.84 22.87 -0.01
CA SER A 3 -16.92 24.01 0.12
C SER A 3 -15.79 23.80 1.15
N GLY A 4 -15.19 22.61 1.19
CA GLY A 4 -14.29 22.21 2.30
C GLY A 4 -12.84 21.85 1.93
N PHE A 5 -12.52 21.67 0.63
CA PHE A 5 -11.18 21.27 0.21
C PHE A 5 -10.37 22.49 -0.27
N SER A 6 -9.88 23.30 0.68
CA SER A 6 -8.91 24.36 0.36
C SER A 6 -7.61 23.73 -0.15
N GLY A 7 -7.13 24.19 -1.31
CA GLY A 7 -6.05 23.60 -2.10
C GLY A 7 -4.64 23.64 -1.49
N ASP A 8 -4.49 24.16 -0.28
CA ASP A 8 -3.18 24.42 0.33
C ASP A 8 -2.69 23.31 1.28
N LYS A 9 -3.51 22.27 1.55
CA LYS A 9 -3.14 21.16 2.43
C LYS A 9 -3.05 19.83 1.66
N PRO A 10 -1.96 19.06 1.77
CA PRO A 10 -1.87 17.74 1.18
C PRO A 10 -2.82 16.78 1.89
N TRP A 11 -3.84 16.30 1.19
CA TRP A 11 -4.79 15.31 1.69
C TRP A 11 -4.28 13.89 1.39
N THR A 12 -4.43 12.96 2.33
CA THR A 12 -4.13 11.55 2.11
C THR A 12 -5.38 10.73 2.36
N PHE A 13 -5.89 10.05 1.33
CA PHE A 13 -7.04 9.15 1.45
C PHE A 13 -6.56 7.70 1.56
N MET A 14 -7.12 6.96 2.52
CA MET A 14 -6.93 5.51 2.64
C MET A 14 -8.19 4.79 2.18
N SER A 15 -8.11 4.10 1.04
CA SER A 15 -9.26 3.46 0.39
C SER A 15 -8.91 2.05 -0.10
N ASP A 16 -9.93 1.19 -0.25
CA ASP A 16 -9.85 -0.16 -0.80
C ASP A 16 -9.99 -0.21 -2.35
N ARG A 17 -9.94 0.92 -3.05
CA ARG A 17 -10.08 1.02 -4.52
C ARG A 17 -11.37 0.35 -5.04
N GLN A 18 -12.51 0.65 -4.44
CA GLN A 18 -13.78 0.43 -5.14
C GLN A 18 -13.79 1.21 -6.46
N LYS A 19 -14.32 0.59 -7.53
CA LYS A 19 -14.46 1.25 -8.85
C LYS A 19 -15.20 2.59 -8.67
N GLY A 20 -14.69 3.65 -9.31
CA GLY A 20 -15.22 5.01 -9.20
C GLY A 20 -14.67 5.85 -8.04
N LEU A 21 -14.28 5.25 -6.91
CA LEU A 21 -13.87 6.02 -5.73
C LEU A 21 -12.56 6.79 -5.92
N VAL A 22 -11.57 6.18 -6.60
CA VAL A 22 -10.28 6.84 -6.88
C VAL A 22 -10.44 7.97 -7.89
N GLU A 23 -11.30 7.78 -8.89
CA GLU A 23 -11.62 8.77 -9.92
C GLU A 23 -12.29 9.99 -9.28
N THR A 24 -13.32 9.78 -8.46
CA THR A 24 -14.00 10.86 -7.73
C THR A 24 -13.08 11.59 -6.74
N ILE A 25 -12.16 10.90 -6.07
CA ILE A 25 -11.18 11.55 -5.18
C ILE A 25 -10.23 12.45 -5.99
N ASN A 26 -9.76 11.99 -7.15
CA ASN A 26 -8.88 12.79 -8.00
C ASN A 26 -9.60 13.99 -8.63
N GLU A 27 -10.92 13.87 -8.91
CA GLU A 27 -11.74 15.00 -9.39
C GLU A 27 -11.97 16.06 -8.31
N ILE A 28 -12.22 15.63 -7.07
CA ILE A 28 -12.55 16.55 -5.97
C ILE A 28 -11.28 17.13 -5.34
N VAL A 29 -10.21 16.34 -5.24
CA VAL A 29 -8.94 16.71 -4.60
C VAL A 29 -7.76 16.18 -5.44
N PRO A 30 -7.42 16.84 -6.56
CA PRO A 30 -6.43 16.33 -7.52
C PRO A 30 -5.02 16.15 -6.94
N ASN A 31 -4.70 16.84 -5.84
CA ASN A 31 -3.41 16.75 -5.15
C ASN A 31 -3.38 15.69 -4.03
N ALA A 32 -4.43 14.88 -3.89
CA ALA A 32 -4.49 13.94 -2.79
C ALA A 32 -3.71 12.65 -3.06
N VAL A 33 -2.95 12.20 -2.04
CA VAL A 33 -2.23 10.93 -2.09
C VAL A 33 -3.20 9.81 -1.71
N ASN A 34 -3.43 8.88 -2.65
CA ASN A 34 -4.28 7.71 -2.41
C ASN A 34 -3.44 6.51 -1.94
N ARG A 35 -3.50 6.16 -0.65
CA ARG A 35 -2.81 4.99 -0.10
C ARG A 35 -3.76 3.81 0.03
N ARG A 36 -3.33 2.60 -0.33
CA ARG A 36 -4.09 1.38 0.03
C ARG A 36 -3.74 0.99 1.45
N CYS A 37 -4.77 0.71 2.24
CA CYS A 37 -4.59 0.21 3.59
C CYS A 37 -3.90 -1.16 3.57
N ALA A 38 -2.85 -1.33 4.38
CA ALA A 38 -2.15 -2.61 4.52
C ALA A 38 -3.08 -3.77 4.92
N ARG A 39 -4.16 -3.48 5.67
CA ARG A 39 -5.19 -4.47 6.02
C ARG A 39 -5.92 -5.01 4.80
N HIS A 40 -6.29 -4.16 3.85
CA HIS A 40 -6.97 -4.56 2.61
C HIS A 40 -6.01 -5.28 1.66
N ILE A 41 -4.77 -4.79 1.54
CA ILE A 41 -3.72 -5.52 0.80
C ILE A 41 -3.56 -6.92 1.38
N TYR A 42 -3.47 -7.05 2.71
CA TYR A 42 -3.35 -8.35 3.37
C TYR A 42 -4.55 -9.25 3.12
N ALA A 43 -5.77 -8.72 3.15
CA ALA A 43 -6.99 -9.49 2.89
C ALA A 43 -6.96 -10.12 1.48
N ASN A 44 -6.55 -9.37 0.47
CA ASN A 44 -6.37 -9.89 -0.89
C ASN A 44 -5.18 -10.86 -0.98
N PHE A 45 -4.08 -10.53 -0.32
CA PHE A 45 -2.86 -11.34 -0.29
C PHE A 45 -3.12 -12.71 0.34
N ARG A 46 -3.78 -12.79 1.50
CA ARG A 46 -4.07 -14.07 2.18
C ARG A 46 -5.02 -14.97 1.40
N GLY A 47 -5.86 -14.39 0.54
CA GLY A 47 -6.77 -15.14 -0.33
C GLY A 47 -6.01 -15.91 -1.43
N GLN A 48 -4.89 -15.36 -1.90
CA GLN A 48 -4.05 -16.00 -2.93
C GLN A 48 -2.86 -16.76 -2.33
N PHE A 49 -2.34 -16.29 -1.20
CA PHE A 49 -1.12 -16.77 -0.56
C PHE A 49 -1.34 -16.94 0.94
N ALA A 50 -1.81 -18.12 1.34
CA ALA A 50 -1.94 -18.49 2.74
C ALA A 50 -0.59 -18.94 3.34
N GLY A 51 -0.40 -18.67 4.63
CA GLY A 51 0.76 -19.12 5.38
C GLY A 51 1.13 -18.21 6.55
N ALA A 52 1.44 -18.79 7.71
CA ALA A 52 1.80 -18.02 8.91
C ALA A 52 3.09 -17.21 8.72
N ALA A 53 4.09 -17.79 8.04
CA ALA A 53 5.34 -17.10 7.73
C ALA A 53 5.13 -15.93 6.75
N LEU A 54 4.33 -16.14 5.69
CA LEU A 54 3.98 -15.07 4.76
C LEU A 54 3.21 -13.93 5.44
N LYS A 55 2.26 -14.25 6.34
CA LYS A 55 1.59 -13.25 7.19
C LYS A 55 2.59 -12.45 8.01
N ARG A 56 3.52 -13.12 8.70
CA ARG A 56 4.54 -12.48 9.53
C ARG A 56 5.37 -11.50 8.72
N TYR A 57 5.96 -11.95 7.62
CA TYR A 57 6.83 -11.11 6.79
C TYR A 57 6.06 -10.00 6.08
N PHE A 58 4.80 -10.23 5.68
CA PHE A 58 3.94 -9.18 5.15
C PHE A 58 3.77 -8.03 6.15
N TRP A 59 3.42 -8.34 7.40
CA TRP A 59 3.24 -7.32 8.43
C TRP A 59 4.55 -6.70 8.88
N GLN A 60 5.67 -7.43 8.80
CA GLN A 60 7.00 -6.88 9.00
C GLN A 60 7.34 -5.84 7.93
N ALA A 61 7.09 -6.14 6.65
CA ALA A 61 7.25 -5.16 5.56
C ALA A 61 6.33 -3.95 5.79
N ALA A 62 5.05 -4.18 6.09
CA ALA A 62 4.06 -3.12 6.31
C ALA A 62 4.38 -2.16 7.46
N ARG A 63 5.15 -2.62 8.46
CA ARG A 63 5.53 -1.84 9.66
C ARG A 63 6.99 -1.39 9.64
N SER A 64 7.72 -1.65 8.56
CA SER A 64 9.13 -1.28 8.48
C SER A 64 9.28 0.24 8.41
N TYR A 65 10.20 0.78 9.21
CA TYR A 65 10.50 2.22 9.26
C TYR A 65 11.66 2.63 8.35
N ASN A 66 12.37 1.65 7.78
CA ASN A 66 13.52 1.87 6.90
C ASN A 66 13.53 0.89 5.73
N VAL A 67 14.26 1.27 4.68
CA VAL A 67 14.37 0.52 3.42
C VAL A 67 14.93 -0.88 3.66
N ALA A 68 15.91 -1.00 4.55
CA ALA A 68 16.59 -2.27 4.82
C ALA A 68 15.64 -3.32 5.42
N GLY A 69 14.85 -2.94 6.42
CA GLY A 69 13.86 -3.82 7.07
C GLY A 69 12.73 -4.21 6.12
N PHE A 70 12.30 -3.27 5.27
CA PHE A 70 11.30 -3.52 4.24
C PHE A 70 11.81 -4.55 3.21
N ASN A 71 13.01 -4.32 2.66
CA ASN A 71 13.63 -5.20 1.68
C ASN A 71 13.92 -6.58 2.26
N PHE A 72 14.36 -6.65 3.52
CA PHE A 72 14.56 -7.92 4.22
C PHE A 72 13.26 -8.74 4.27
N ALA A 73 12.16 -8.11 4.67
CA ALA A 73 10.87 -8.78 4.77
C ALA A 73 10.36 -9.25 3.39
N LEU A 74 10.52 -8.42 2.34
CA LEU A 74 10.20 -8.83 0.97
C LEU A 74 11.09 -9.96 0.47
N HIS A 75 12.38 -9.96 0.80
CA HIS A 75 13.30 -11.04 0.45
C HIS A 75 12.87 -12.36 1.09
N LYS A 76 12.45 -12.35 2.36
CA LYS A 76 11.90 -13.53 3.03
C LYS A 76 10.60 -14.03 2.41
N ILE A 77 9.74 -13.13 1.92
CA ILE A 77 8.57 -13.52 1.13
C ILE A 77 8.99 -14.18 -0.19
N LYS A 78 10.01 -13.64 -0.87
CA LYS A 78 10.55 -14.18 -2.12
C LYS A 78 11.14 -15.58 -1.94
N GLU A 79 11.92 -15.80 -0.89
CA GLU A 79 12.48 -17.12 -0.53
C GLU A 79 11.37 -18.14 -0.28
N LEU A 80 10.30 -17.76 0.42
CA LEU A 80 9.18 -18.65 0.74
C LEU A 80 8.27 -18.93 -0.46
N LYS A 81 7.94 -17.88 -1.23
CA LYS A 81 7.03 -17.97 -2.37
C LYS A 81 7.29 -16.83 -3.36
N PRO A 82 8.08 -17.08 -4.43
CA PRO A 82 8.40 -16.07 -5.43
C PRO A 82 7.17 -15.38 -6.04
N ALA A 83 6.12 -16.16 -6.36
CA ALA A 83 4.87 -15.61 -6.90
C ALA A 83 4.17 -14.61 -5.95
N ALA A 84 4.34 -14.75 -4.63
CA ALA A 84 3.78 -13.82 -3.66
C ALA A 84 4.58 -12.49 -3.63
N TYR A 85 5.89 -12.57 -3.82
CA TYR A 85 6.75 -11.39 -4.00
C TYR A 85 6.38 -10.64 -5.28
N ASP A 86 6.26 -11.33 -6.42
CA ASP A 86 5.89 -10.72 -7.69
C ASP A 86 4.51 -10.07 -7.64
N TRP A 87 3.57 -10.67 -6.89
CA TRP A 87 2.25 -10.07 -6.67
C TRP A 87 2.32 -8.77 -5.87
N LEU A 88 3.17 -8.70 -4.85
CA LEU A 88 3.36 -7.48 -4.05
C LEU A 88 4.00 -6.36 -4.88
N LEU A 89 4.94 -6.68 -5.78
CA LEU A 89 5.56 -5.69 -6.66
C LEU A 89 4.61 -5.10 -7.71
N LYS A 90 3.52 -5.80 -8.06
CA LYS A 90 2.48 -5.27 -8.95
C LYS A 90 1.62 -4.19 -8.29
N ILE A 91 1.71 -4.01 -6.96
CA ILE A 91 1.01 -2.94 -6.27
C ILE A 91 1.82 -1.65 -6.46
N PRO A 92 1.25 -0.59 -7.08
CA PRO A 92 1.98 0.66 -7.28
C PRO A 92 2.49 1.22 -5.95
N ALA A 93 3.74 1.71 -5.91
CA ALA A 93 4.38 2.21 -4.70
C ALA A 93 3.73 3.48 -4.14
N GLU A 94 3.11 4.29 -5.00
CA GLU A 94 2.21 5.39 -4.61
C GLU A 94 0.96 4.92 -3.86
N CYS A 95 0.67 3.61 -3.91
CA CYS A 95 -0.57 3.02 -3.45
C CYS A 95 -0.41 1.87 -2.44
N GLY A 96 0.78 1.43 -1.99
CA GLY A 96 0.83 0.26 -1.08
C GLY A 96 2.09 0.12 -0.23
N LEU A 97 1.91 -0.57 0.90
CA LEU A 97 2.88 -0.89 1.97
C LEU A 97 4.02 0.12 2.12
N GLY A 98 3.66 1.31 2.59
CA GLY A 98 4.52 2.13 3.42
C GLY A 98 5.99 2.20 3.03
N MET A 99 6.31 2.64 1.81
CA MET A 99 7.46 3.52 1.65
C MET A 99 7.42 4.37 0.37
N PRO A 100 6.66 5.48 0.39
CA PRO A 100 6.96 6.62 -0.46
C PRO A 100 7.12 7.88 0.40
N LEU A 101 8.12 7.95 1.31
CA LEU A 101 8.44 9.18 2.07
C LEU A 101 9.92 9.24 2.53
N MET A 102 10.87 9.00 1.63
CA MET A 102 12.23 9.55 1.78
C MET A 102 12.73 10.00 0.41
N LYS A 103 12.14 11.09 -0.10
CA LYS A 103 12.89 12.00 -0.96
C LYS A 103 13.57 12.97 0.00
N GLY A 104 14.79 12.60 0.42
CA GLY A 104 15.77 13.57 0.89
C GLY A 104 16.45 14.20 -0.30
#